data_AF-A0A814K3W2-F1
#
_entry.id   AF-A0A814K3W2-F1
#
_cell.length_a   1.000
_cell.length_b   1.000
_cell.length_c   1.000
_cell.angle_alpha   90.00
_cell.angle_beta   90.00
_cell.angle_gamma   90.00
#
_symmetry.space_group_name_H-M   'P 1'
#
loop_
_entity.id
_entity.type
_entity.pdbx_description
1 polymer ?
#
loop_
_entity_poly.entity_id
_entity_poly.type
_entity_poly.pdbx_seq_one_letter_code
_entity_poly.pdbx_strand_id
1 'polypeptide(L)' 'MYSDQFYSDDTAELNVISEFQHDYHREQAVWWYTRECFIYQMLNRALRTLDAGTIINMGFFIRDLHQQLHQVYE' A
#
# COMPACT_ATOMS: atom_id res chain seq x y z
N MET A 1 -14.55 6.07 -30.60
CA MET A 1 -13.29 6.82 -30.70
C MET A 1 -13.03 7.46 -29.34
N TYR A 2 -11.99 6.98 -28.66
CA TYR A 2 -11.22 7.58 -27.55
C TYR A 2 -11.96 8.13 -26.31
N SER A 3 -12.47 7.26 -25.43
CA SER A 3 -12.82 7.69 -24.07
C SER A 3 -12.92 6.60 -22.99
N ASP A 4 -12.45 5.37 -23.23
CA ASP A 4 -12.49 4.30 -22.21
C ASP A 4 -11.11 3.97 -21.61
N GLN A 5 -10.02 4.35 -22.29
CA GLN A 5 -8.66 3.97 -21.89
C GLN A 5 -8.07 4.73 -20.70
N PHE A 6 -8.76 5.75 -20.19
CA PHE A 6 -8.31 6.52 -19.02
C PHE A 6 -9.07 6.20 -17.73
N TYR A 7 -10.18 5.45 -17.81
CA TYR A 7 -11.02 5.14 -16.64
C TYR A 7 -10.66 3.82 -15.95
N SER A 8 -9.84 2.99 -16.57
CA SER A 8 -9.52 1.66 -16.04
C SER A 8 -8.52 1.70 -14.87
N ASP A 9 -7.64 2.70 -14.82
CA ASP A 9 -6.56 2.79 -13.81
C ASP A 9 -7.11 3.19 -12.43
N ASP A 10 -7.95 4.24 -12.39
CA ASP A 10 -8.66 4.67 -11.18
C ASP A 10 -9.53 3.54 -10.58
N THR A 11 -10.24 2.77 -11.41
CA THR A 11 -11.04 1.64 -10.89
C THR A 11 -10.18 0.52 -10.33
N ALA A 12 -8.99 0.29 -10.87
CA ALA A 12 -8.09 -0.74 -10.37
C ALA A 12 -7.51 -0.33 -9.00
N GLU A 13 -7.03 0.91 -8.87
CA GLU A 13 -6.54 1.42 -7.59
C GLU A 13 -7.65 1.50 -6.52
N LEU A 14 -8.84 1.97 -6.88
CA LEU A 14 -9.99 2.02 -5.96
C LEU A 14 -10.44 0.63 -5.50
N ASN A 15 -10.39 -0.36 -6.40
CA ASN A 15 -10.65 -1.75 -6.04
C ASN A 15 -9.58 -2.28 -5.09
N VAL A 16 -8.29 -2.03 -5.37
CA VAL A 16 -7.18 -2.45 -4.49
C VAL A 16 -7.25 -1.74 -3.13
N ILE A 17 -7.68 -0.48 -3.06
CA ILE A 17 -7.94 0.23 -1.80
C ILE A 17 -9.09 -0.44 -1.03
N SER A 18 -10.15 -0.81 -1.72
CA SER A 18 -11.30 -1.48 -1.09
C SER A 18 -10.95 -2.89 -0.61
N GLU A 19 -10.20 -3.66 -1.42
CA GLU A 19 -9.62 -4.94 -1.04
C GLU A 19 -8.69 -4.77 0.17
N PHE A 20 -7.83 -3.75 0.17
CA PHE A 20 -6.98 -3.47 1.32
C PHE A 20 -7.82 -3.13 2.56
N GLN A 21 -8.83 -2.28 2.46
CA GLN A 21 -9.65 -1.94 3.64
C GLN A 21 -10.42 -3.14 4.20
N HIS A 22 -10.83 -4.08 3.35
CA HIS A 22 -11.67 -5.22 3.75
C HIS A 22 -10.86 -6.47 4.12
N ASP A 23 -9.81 -6.78 3.34
CA ASP A 23 -9.01 -8.00 3.45
C ASP A 23 -7.63 -7.76 4.07
N TYR A 24 -7.26 -6.52 4.44
CA TYR A 24 -5.98 -6.27 5.11
C TYR A 24 -5.90 -6.99 6.46
N HIS A 25 -4.90 -7.86 6.53
CA HIS A 25 -4.48 -8.53 7.77
C HIS A 25 -3.02 -8.17 8.04
N ARG A 26 -2.69 -7.92 9.30
CA ARG A 26 -1.31 -7.60 9.74
C ARG A 26 -0.27 -8.64 9.30
N GLU A 27 -0.69 -9.90 9.17
CA GLU A 27 0.13 -11.04 8.73
C GLU A 27 0.31 -11.08 7.19
N GLN A 28 -0.18 -10.08 6.46
CA GLN A 28 -0.02 -9.95 5.01
C GLN A 28 0.58 -8.59 4.62
N ALA A 29 1.01 -7.77 5.58
CA ALA A 29 1.60 -6.46 5.32
C ALA A 29 2.79 -6.51 4.32
N VAL A 30 3.66 -7.52 4.43
CA VAL A 30 4.78 -7.77 3.51
C VAL A 30 4.28 -8.11 2.11
N TRP A 31 3.22 -8.90 1.99
CA TRP A 31 2.62 -9.22 0.69
C TRP A 31 1.99 -7.98 0.05
N TRP A 32 1.30 -7.15 0.83
CA TRP A 32 0.73 -5.88 0.37
C TRP A 32 1.81 -4.86 -0.03
N TYR A 33 2.99 -4.91 0.60
CA TYR A 33 4.14 -4.08 0.25
C TYR A 33 4.89 -4.57 -0.99
N THR A 34 4.95 -5.89 -1.24
CA THR A 34 5.60 -6.45 -2.44
C THR A 34 4.69 -6.50 -3.66
N ARG A 35 3.36 -6.45 -3.47
CA ARG A 35 2.40 -6.28 -4.56
C ARG A 35 2.63 -4.91 -5.21
N GLU A 36 2.77 -4.89 -6.54
CA GLU A 36 2.94 -3.67 -7.33
C GLU A 36 1.61 -2.90 -7.35
N CYS A 37 1.34 -2.16 -6.27
CA CYS A 37 0.11 -1.43 -6.01
C CYS A 37 0.40 -0.04 -5.42
N PHE A 38 -0.65 0.76 -5.26
CA PHE A 38 -0.56 2.12 -4.72
C PHE A 38 0.18 2.19 -3.38
N ILE A 39 0.12 1.16 -2.53
CA ILE A 39 0.76 1.13 -1.21
C ILE A 39 2.28 1.21 -1.32
N TYR A 40 2.88 0.40 -2.19
CA TYR A 40 4.32 0.43 -2.42
C TYR A 40 4.77 1.80 -2.92
N GLN A 41 4.06 2.34 -3.92
CA GLN A 41 4.39 3.62 -4.54
C GLN A 41 4.19 4.80 -3.55
N MET A 42 3.07 4.81 -2.83
CA MET A 42 2.72 5.84 -1.84
C MET A 42 3.73 5.85 -0.70
N LEU A 43 4.04 4.69 -0.11
CA LEU A 43 5.01 4.60 0.99
C LEU A 43 6.42 4.98 0.51
N ASN A 44 6.86 4.47 -0.64
CA ASN A 44 8.17 4.82 -1.20
C ASN A 44 8.30 6.30 -1.53
N ARG A 45 7.23 6.92 -2.02
CA ARG A 45 7.19 8.35 -2.30
C ARG A 45 7.25 9.14 -1.01
N ALA A 46 6.39 8.82 -0.04
CA ALA A 46 6.35 9.49 1.26
C ALA A 46 7.70 9.44 1.98
N LEU A 47 8.38 8.29 1.95
CA LEU A 47 9.72 8.15 2.52
C LEU A 47 10.76 8.97 1.76
N ARG A 48 10.72 9.01 0.42
CA ARG A 48 11.64 9.82 -0.40
C ARG A 48 11.44 11.32 -0.21
N THR A 49 10.20 11.77 -0.07
CA THR A 49 9.86 13.18 0.10
C THR A 49 9.81 13.61 1.56
N LEU A 50 10.03 12.68 2.50
CA LEU A 50 9.86 12.88 3.94
C LEU A 50 8.50 13.49 4.27
N ASP A 51 7.44 13.03 3.59
CA ASP A 51 6.08 13.50 3.80
C ASP A 51 5.56 12.97 5.15
N ALA A 52 5.79 13.76 6.20
CA ALA A 52 5.46 13.37 7.57
C ALA A 52 3.96 13.03 7.73
N GLY A 53 3.06 13.72 7.01
CA GLY A 53 1.64 13.43 7.05
C GLY A 53 1.32 12.02 6.57
N THR A 54 1.86 11.64 5.41
CA THR A 54 1.67 10.31 4.84
C THR A 54 2.38 9.24 5.67
N ILE A 55 3.61 9.49 6.15
CA ILE A 55 4.35 8.56 7.01
C ILE A 55 3.59 8.29 8.32
N ILE A 56 3.04 9.34 8.96
CA ILE A 56 2.26 9.19 10.20
C ILE A 56 0.97 8.43 9.93
N ASN A 57 0.24 8.75 8.85
CA ASN A 57 -0.98 8.04 8.47
C ASN A 57 -0.70 6.56 8.14
N MET A 58 0.41 6.25 7.49
CA MET A 58 0.84 4.88 7.20
C MET A 58 1.60 4.23 8.36
N GLY A 59 1.73 4.89 9.52
CA GLY A 59 2.52 4.41 10.65
C GLY A 59 2.07 3.05 11.17
N PHE A 60 0.77 2.76 11.13
CA PHE A 60 0.24 1.43 11.48
C PHE A 60 0.76 0.36 10.51
N PHE A 61 0.72 0.63 9.20
CA PHE A 61 1.19 -0.29 8.16
C PHE A 61 2.70 -0.51 8.25
N ILE A 62 3.48 0.54 8.50
CA ILE A 62 4.94 0.43 8.70
C ILE A 62 5.26 -0.44 9.92
N ARG A 63 4.48 -0.28 11.00
CA ARG A 63 4.64 -1.11 12.20
C ARG A 63 4.30 -2.57 11.93
N ASP A 64 3.18 -2.85 11.27
CA ASP A 64 2.77 -4.20 10.90
C ASP A 64 3.80 -4.85 9.95
N LEU A 65 4.30 -4.08 8.97
CA LEU A 65 5.35 -4.51 8.05
C LEU A 65 6.62 -4.89 8.81
N HIS A 66 7.06 -4.04 9.76
CA HIS A 66 8.25 -4.32 10.57
C HIS A 66 8.05 -5.55 11.47
N GLN A 67 6.86 -5.70 12.07
CA GLN A 67 6.54 -6.88 12.89
C GLN A 67 6.53 -8.16 12.07
N GLN A 68 5.94 -8.13 10.87
CA GLN A 68 5.94 -9.29 10.00
C GLN A 68 7.33 -9.63 9.46
N LEU A 69 8.14 -8.62 9.10
CA LEU A 69 9.53 -8.85 8.69
C LEU A 69 10.34 -9.50 9.81
N HIS A 70 10.15 -9.04 11.05
CA HIS A 70 10.77 -9.65 12.23
C HIS A 70 10.33 -11.11 12.41
N GLN A 71 9.05 -11.43 12.22
CA GLN A 71 8.55 -12.81 12.32
C GLN A 71 8.98 -13.73 11.17
N VAL A 72 9.28 -13.20 9.99
CA VAL A 72 9.65 -13.99 8.80
C VAL A 72 11.16 -14.24 8.72
N TYR A 73 11.97 -13.34 9.28
CA TYR A 73 13.44 -13.40 9.21
C TYR A 73 14.14 -13.76 10.54
N GLU A 74 13.40 -13.93 11.64
CA GLU A 74 13.89 -14.57 12.89
C GLU A 74 13.27 -15.96 13.10
#